data_AF-A0A955LSB3-F1
#
_entry.id   AF-A0A955LSB3-F1
#
_cell.length_a   1.000
_cell.length_b   1.000
_cell.length_c   1.000
_cell.angle_alpha   90.00
_cell.angle_beta   90.00
_cell.angle_gamma   90.00
#
_symmetry.space_group_name_H-M   'P 1'
#
loop_
_entity.id
_entity.type
_entity.pdbx_description
1 polymer ?
#
loop_
_entity_poly.entity_id
_entity_poly.type
_entity_poly.pdbx_seq_one_letter_code
_entity_poly.pdbx_strand_id
1 'polypeptide(L)' 'MSQIRRRGFSRNKAVSKKEMLVSKEFDHTRVAILENGHFEEFYSEHDEKEQLVGSIFKGKVSSVIPGIGAAFVSLGL' A
#
# COMPACT_ATOMS: atom_id res chain seq x y z
N MET A 1 52.36 21.15 -14.21
CA MET A 1 51.59 19.93 -13.86
C MET A 1 50.73 20.26 -12.65
N SER A 2 49.42 20.41 -12.82
CA SER A 2 48.46 20.73 -11.74
C SER A 2 47.40 19.63 -11.70
N GLN A 3 47.36 18.85 -10.62
CA GLN A 3 46.31 17.86 -10.39
C GLN A 3 45.11 18.54 -9.76
N ILE A 4 44.05 18.71 -10.56
CA ILE A 4 42.73 19.15 -10.11
C ILE A 4 42.06 17.98 -9.38
N ARG A 5 42.05 18.03 -8.04
CA ARG A 5 41.26 17.13 -7.19
C ARG A 5 39.78 17.46 -7.32
N ARG A 6 39.06 16.76 -8.21
CA ARG A 6 37.59 16.74 -8.21
C ARG A 6 37.11 15.97 -6.98
N ARG A 7 36.77 16.68 -5.89
CA ARG A 7 36.08 16.11 -4.74
C ARG A 7 34.71 15.60 -5.22
N GLY A 8 34.54 14.28 -5.20
CA GLY A 8 33.24 13.65 -5.41
C GLY A 8 32.27 14.12 -4.34
N PHE A 9 31.20 14.77 -4.79
CA PHE A 9 30.10 15.20 -3.93
C PHE A 9 29.21 13.97 -3.68
N SER A 10 29.60 13.13 -2.70
CA SER A 10 28.72 12.09 -2.20
C SER A 10 27.61 12.78 -1.41
N ARG A 11 26.44 12.95 -2.05
CA ARG A 11 25.20 13.32 -1.35
C ARG A 11 24.85 12.15 -0.43
N ASN A 12 25.31 12.21 0.83
CA ASN A 12 24.68 11.44 1.89
C ASN A 12 23.21 11.88 1.92
N LYS A 13 22.32 11.03 1.42
CA LYS A 13 20.88 11.23 1.56
C LYS A 13 20.61 11.15 3.07
N ALA A 14 20.33 12.28 3.70
CA ALA A 14 20.00 12.32 5.11
C ALA A 14 18.84 11.33 5.34
N VAL A 15 19.02 10.41 6.31
CA VAL A 15 17.95 9.47 6.68
C VAL A 15 16.90 10.28 7.43
N SER A 16 15.76 10.53 6.79
CA SER A 16 14.60 11.14 7.43
C SER A 16 13.84 10.09 8.24
N LYS A 17 13.41 10.47 9.44
CA LYS A 17 12.61 9.61 10.31
C LYS A 17 11.17 9.61 9.79
N LYS A 18 10.63 8.45 9.39
CA LYS A 18 9.21 8.29 9.06
C LYS A 18 8.47 7.60 10.20
N GLU A 19 7.30 8.10 10.55
CA GLU A 19 6.44 7.58 11.62
C GLU A 19 5.03 7.36 11.07
N MET A 20 4.37 6.27 11.48
CA MET A 20 2.99 5.95 11.12
C MET A 20 2.14 5.94 12.38
N LEU A 21 1.15 6.82 12.44
CA LEU A 21 0.20 6.91 13.54
C LEU A 21 -1.11 6.26 13.11
N VAL A 22 -1.59 5.27 13.87
CA VAL A 22 -2.82 4.53 13.58
C VAL A 22 -3.82 4.76 14.70
N SER A 23 -5.03 5.20 14.35
CA SER A 23 -6.17 5.36 15.25
C SER A 23 -7.33 4.52 14.73
N LYS A 24 -7.93 3.71 15.60
CA LYS A 24 -9.05 2.83 15.27
C LYS A 24 -10.24 3.12 16.20
N GLU A 25 -11.36 3.47 15.60
CA GLU A 25 -12.69 3.57 16.22
C GLU A 25 -13.58 2.45 15.67
N PHE A 26 -14.86 2.38 16.08
CA PHE A 26 -15.72 1.24 15.80
C PHE A 26 -16.06 1.06 14.31
N ASP A 27 -16.09 2.16 13.56
CA ASP A 27 -16.52 2.26 12.17
C ASP A 27 -15.46 2.95 11.28
N HIS A 28 -14.32 3.35 11.87
CA HIS A 28 -13.28 4.10 11.17
C HIS A 28 -11.88 3.65 11.56
N THR A 29 -11.02 3.51 10.56
CA THR A 29 -9.57 3.43 10.73
C THR A 29 -8.92 4.66 10.10
N ARG A 30 -8.04 5.34 10.84
CA ARG A 30 -7.31 6.53 10.37
C ARG A 30 -5.81 6.30 10.52
N VAL A 31 -5.07 6.60 9.47
CA VAL A 31 -3.60 6.47 9.42
C VAL A 31 -3.00 7.80 9.01
N ALA A 32 -2.03 8.31 9.77
CA ALA A 32 -1.24 9.47 9.41
C ALA A 32 0.24 9.09 9.27
N ILE A 33 0.88 9.56 8.20
CA ILE A 33 2.32 9.42 7.98
C ILE A 33 2.98 10.76 8.29
N LEU A 34 4.01 10.71 9.13
CA LEU A 34 4.84 11.86 9.47
C LEU A 34 6.27 11.64 8.95
N GLU A 35 6.89 12.69 8.43
CA GLU A 35 8.32 12.74 8.13
C GLU A 35 8.99 13.80 9.01
N ASN A 36 9.92 13.38 9.86
CA ASN A 36 10.59 14.21 10.87
C ASN A 36 9.60 14.99 11.75
N GLY A 37 8.47 14.36 12.11
CA GLY A 37 7.41 14.98 12.90
C GLY A 37 6.49 15.94 12.12
N HIS A 38 6.75 16.16 10.83
CA HIS A 38 5.87 16.92 9.95
C HIS A 38 4.88 16.00 9.25
N PHE A 39 3.62 16.43 9.15
CA PHE A 39 2.58 15.68 8.45
C PHE A 39 2.89 15.55 6.95
N GLU A 40 2.81 14.32 6.43
CA GLU A 40 3.06 13.98 5.03
C GLU A 40 1.78 13.49 4.34
N GLU A 41 1.14 12.44 4.88
CA GLU A 41 -0.04 11.79 4.27
C GLU A 41 -1.09 11.39 5.31
N PHE A 42 -2.36 11.32 4.90
CA PHE A 42 -3.48 10.84 5.71
C PHE A 42 -4.39 9.89 4.93
N TYR A 43 -4.76 8.79 5.56
CA TYR A 43 -5.68 7.79 5.06
C TYR A 43 -6.82 7.61 6.07
N SER A 44 -8.05 7.47 5.57
CA SER A 44 -9.21 7.14 6.39
C SER A 44 -10.05 6.10 5.67
N GLU A 45 -10.33 5.01 6.37
CA GLU A 45 -11.18 3.92 5.91
C GLU A 45 -12.40 3.81 6.81
N HIS A 46 -13.54 3.47 6.21
CA HIS A 46 -14.79 3.18 6.92
C HIS A 46 -14.99 1.67 6.89
N ASP A 47 -15.31 1.05 8.02
CA ASP A 47 -15.42 -0.41 8.13
C ASP A 47 -16.62 -0.98 7.33
N GLU A 48 -17.51 -0.11 6.84
CA GLU A 48 -18.68 -0.49 6.02
C GLU A 48 -18.34 -0.91 4.57
N LYS A 49 -17.09 -0.76 4.13
CA LYS A 49 -16.67 -1.06 2.75
C LYS A 49 -15.55 -2.08 2.72
N GLU A 50 -15.89 -3.37 2.75
CA GLU A 50 -14.95 -4.39 2.31
C GLU A 50 -14.65 -4.23 0.81
N GLN A 51 -13.47 -3.74 0.48
CA GLN A 51 -13.03 -3.61 -0.90
C GLN A 51 -12.42 -4.93 -1.37
N LEU A 52 -13.14 -5.67 -2.22
CA LEU A 52 -12.66 -6.96 -2.77
C LEU A 52 -11.64 -6.80 -3.91
N VAL A 53 -11.46 -5.58 -4.43
CA VAL A 53 -10.55 -5.31 -5.56
C VAL A 53 -9.09 -5.49 -5.12
N GLY A 54 -8.32 -6.24 -5.90
CA GLY A 54 -6.91 -6.52 -5.61
C GLY A 54 -6.70 -7.68 -4.63
N SER A 55 -7.76 -8.17 -4.01
CA SER A 55 -7.71 -9.33 -3.12
C SER A 55 -7.49 -10.62 -3.90
N ILE A 56 -6.72 -11.54 -3.31
CA ILE A 56 -6.40 -12.85 -3.89
C ILE A 56 -7.08 -13.92 -3.03
N PHE A 57 -7.90 -14.75 -3.66
CA PHE A 57 -8.69 -15.78 -2.97
C PHE A 57 -8.37 -17.18 -3.52
N LYS A 58 -8.49 -18.19 -2.66
CA LYS A 58 -8.56 -19.59 -3.08
C LYS A 58 -10.03 -19.96 -3.30
N GLY A 59 -10.40 -20.26 -4.53
CA GLY A 59 -11.78 -20.63 -4.89
C GLY A 59 -11.90 -22.05 -5.44
N LYS A 60 -13.13 -22.59 -5.43
CA LYS A 60 -13.48 -23.85 -6.11
C LYS A 60 -14.30 -23.55 -7.35
N VAL A 61 -13.87 -24.07 -8.50
CA VAL A 61 -14.64 -23.96 -9.76
C VAL A 61 -15.95 -24.72 -9.61
N SER A 62 -17.09 -24.04 -9.81
CA SER A 62 -18.42 -24.62 -9.72
C SER A 62 -18.98 -25.01 -11.09
N SER A 63 -18.67 -24.25 -12.13
CA SER A 63 -19.04 -24.57 -13.52
C SER A 63 -18.17 -23.83 -14.53
N VAL A 64 -18.13 -24.34 -15.77
CA VAL A 64 -17.39 -23.76 -16.90
C VAL A 64 -18.37 -23.52 -18.05
N ILE A 65 -18.28 -22.35 -18.71
CA ILE A 65 -19.05 -22.00 -19.90
C ILE A 65 -18.09 -21.88 -21.10
N PRO A 66 -17.90 -22.96 -21.88
CA PRO A 66 -16.94 -22.97 -22.99
C PRO A 66 -17.24 -21.94 -24.07
N GLY A 67 -18.53 -21.68 -24.34
CA GLY A 67 -18.96 -20.79 -25.44
C GLY A 67 -18.55 -19.32 -25.29
N ILE A 68 -18.21 -18.88 -24.08
CA ILE A 68 -17.74 -17.50 -23.80
C ILE A 68 -16.38 -17.48 -23.09
N GLY A 69 -15.72 -18.63 -22.93
CA GLY A 69 -14.42 -18.73 -22.26
C GLY A 69 -14.43 -18.29 -20.79
N ALA A 70 -15.48 -18.62 -20.04
CA ALA A 70 -15.65 -18.21 -18.65
C ALA A 70 -15.90 -19.39 -17.70
N ALA A 71 -15.73 -19.17 -16.40
CA ALA A 71 -16.06 -20.13 -15.35
C ALA A 71 -16.61 -19.41 -14.11
N PHE A 72 -17.53 -20.06 -13.41
CA PHE A 72 -17.97 -19.62 -12.09
C PHE A 72 -17.08 -20.26 -11.02
N VAL A 73 -16.66 -19.45 -10.05
CA VAL A 73 -15.79 -19.88 -8.95
C VAL A 73 -16.42 -19.46 -7.63
N SER A 74 -16.66 -20.41 -6.74
CA SER A 74 -17.12 -20.16 -5.39
C SER A 74 -15.94 -19.80 -4.49
N LEU A 75 -16.00 -18.62 -3.87
CA LEU A 75 -14.96 -18.10 -2.97
C LEU A 75 -15.25 -18.41 -1.49
N GLY A 76 -16.52 -18.65 -1.13
CA GLY A 76 -16.92 -18.96 0.24
C GLY A 76 -16.76 -17.80 1.23
N LEU A 77 -16.82 -16.56 0.71
CA LEU A 77 -16.90 -15.33 1.50
C LEU A 77 -18.24 -15.24 2.24
#